data_AF-A0A642VAM4-F1
#
_entry.id   AF-A0A642VAM4-F1
#
_cell.length_a   1.000
_cell.length_b   1.000
_cell.length_c   1.000
_cell.angle_alpha   90.00
_cell.angle_beta   90.00
_cell.angle_gamma   90.00
#
_symmetry.space_group_name_H-M   'P 1'
#
loop_
_entity.id
_entity.type
_entity.pdbx_description
1 polymer ?
#
loop_
_entity_poly.entity_id
_entity_poly.type
_entity_poly.pdbx_seq_one_letter_code
_entity_poly.pdbx_strand_id
1 'polypeptide(L)'
;MDDLETVCYISLSSSSTSPELFGDARARLKTDLVSVDGSDLEKDSRFKKTKEQVKDLIESPGKQSQLTYSQTGTEFQKKVWDYLVYSTKPGSVLSYSDIADGLELPRTSSRAIGTAVGANKLAIIVPCHRILRRDGNLGGYRWGIDLKKKILALEGYSVK
;
A
#
# COMPACT_ATOMS: atom_id res chain seq x y z
N MET A 1 12.38 -10.30 22.76
CA MET A 1 11.37 -10.98 21.90
C MET A 1 10.92 -9.90 20.95
N ASP A 2 11.73 -9.76 19.92
CA ASP A 2 12.04 -8.50 19.28
C ASP A 2 11.03 -8.19 18.18
N ASP A 3 10.34 -7.07 18.35
CA ASP A 3 9.54 -6.40 17.34
C ASP A 3 10.44 -6.00 16.16
N LEU A 4 10.45 -6.84 15.13
CA LEU A 4 11.17 -6.58 13.88
C LEU A 4 10.62 -5.32 13.19
N GLU A 5 11.49 -4.30 13.18
CA GLU A 5 11.37 -3.01 12.51
C GLU A 5 10.85 -3.16 11.07
N THR A 6 9.85 -2.33 10.75
CA THR A 6 9.04 -2.45 9.53
C THR A 6 9.57 -1.54 8.44
N VAL A 7 10.44 -2.16 7.66
CA VAL A 7 11.00 -1.65 6.42
C VAL A 7 9.97 -1.52 5.30
N CYS A 8 9.91 -0.34 4.65
CA CYS A 8 9.18 -0.12 3.39
C CYS A 8 10.19 0.18 2.27
N TYR A 9 10.09 -0.53 1.14
CA TYR A 9 10.93 -0.31 -0.03
C TYR A 9 10.08 0.26 -1.18
N ILE A 10 10.45 1.41 -1.74
CA ILE A 10 9.89 1.88 -3.01
C ILE A 10 10.95 1.55 -4.06
N SER A 11 10.71 0.49 -4.84
CA SER A 11 11.63 0.07 -5.89
C SER A 11 11.60 1.09 -7.02
N LEU A 12 12.68 1.85 -7.16
CA LEU A 12 12.94 2.63 -8.35
C LEU A 12 13.47 1.67 -9.43
N SER A 13 12.61 1.32 -10.37
CA SER A 13 12.98 0.40 -11.45
C SER A 13 14.06 1.00 -12.35
N SER A 14 15.27 0.44 -12.29
CA SER A 14 16.06 0.16 -13.48
C SER A 14 16.87 -1.12 -13.22
N SER A 15 16.36 -2.24 -13.73
CA SER A 15 17.04 -3.52 -13.97
C SER A 15 18.17 -3.91 -13.00
N SER A 16 17.82 -4.75 -12.01
CA SER A 16 18.59 -5.90 -11.48
C SER A 16 18.32 -6.06 -9.98
N THR A 17 17.63 -7.14 -9.63
CA THR A 17 17.38 -7.60 -8.25
C THR A 17 18.56 -8.42 -7.74
N SER A 18 18.96 -8.23 -6.47
CA SER A 18 19.24 -9.30 -5.49
C SER A 18 19.47 -8.67 -4.07
N PRO A 19 19.44 -9.45 -2.97
CA PRO A 19 18.44 -9.34 -1.89
C PRO A 19 19.10 -9.04 -0.52
N GLU A 20 18.32 -8.76 0.54
CA GLU A 20 18.78 -8.45 1.91
C GLU A 20 18.90 -6.94 2.23
N LEU A 21 17.80 -6.18 2.09
CA LEU A 21 17.92 -4.76 1.79
C LEU A 21 16.84 -3.84 2.44
N PHE A 22 17.25 -3.22 3.55
CA PHE A 22 17.06 -1.79 3.92
C PHE A 22 15.82 -1.27 4.59
N GLY A 23 15.81 -1.35 5.93
CA GLY A 23 15.00 -0.49 6.80
C GLY A 23 15.18 0.97 6.49
N ASP A 24 14.17 1.81 6.63
CA ASP A 24 12.90 1.77 7.33
C ASP A 24 12.13 3.00 6.67
N ALA A 25 10.80 3.04 6.44
CA ALA A 25 9.84 4.18 6.06
C ALA A 25 9.71 5.68 6.73
N ARG A 26 10.71 6.58 6.89
CA ARG A 26 10.81 7.56 8.05
C ARG A 26 9.68 8.52 8.31
N ALA A 27 9.49 8.81 9.60
CA ALA A 27 8.96 10.06 10.13
C ALA A 27 7.43 10.31 10.05
N ARG A 28 6.68 9.49 9.31
CA ARG A 28 5.24 9.25 9.64
C ARG A 28 4.97 7.79 10.02
N LEU A 29 5.95 6.94 9.72
CA LEU A 29 6.11 5.55 10.16
C LEU A 29 7.38 5.33 11.04
N LYS A 30 8.13 6.38 11.48
CA LYS A 30 9.46 6.34 12.18
C LYS A 30 10.47 5.32 11.65
N THR A 31 11.35 5.69 10.74
CA THR A 31 11.88 4.63 9.89
C THR A 31 13.03 5.14 8.99
N ASP A 32 14.29 5.06 9.36
CA ASP A 32 15.37 5.61 8.53
C ASP A 32 15.38 5.19 7.05
N LEU A 33 15.12 6.08 6.09
CA LEU A 33 15.40 5.76 4.67
C LEU A 33 16.93 5.77 4.51
N VAL A 34 17.56 4.60 4.60
CA VAL A 34 19.00 4.43 4.46
C VAL A 34 19.33 3.90 3.08
N SER A 35 20.34 4.49 2.45
CA SER A 35 20.91 3.95 1.22
C SER A 35 21.54 2.60 1.44
N VAL A 36 21.38 1.75 0.44
CA VAL A 36 21.99 0.44 0.36
C VAL A 36 23.50 0.43 0.50
N ASP A 37 24.09 1.45 -0.10
CA ASP A 37 25.50 1.58 -0.45
C ASP A 37 26.18 2.71 0.32
N GLY A 38 25.52 3.23 1.37
CA GLY A 38 25.98 4.41 2.11
C GLY A 38 25.93 5.71 1.30
N SER A 39 25.30 5.71 0.12
CA SER A 39 25.08 6.92 -0.66
C SER A 39 24.12 7.89 0.05
N ASP A 40 24.38 9.18 -0.08
CA ASP A 40 23.44 10.18 0.43
C ASP A 40 22.17 10.15 -0.45
N LEU A 41 21.11 9.44 -0.01
CA LEU A 41 19.84 9.33 -0.74
C LEU A 41 19.23 10.69 -1.05
N GLU A 42 19.46 11.69 -0.19
CA GLU A 42 19.01 13.07 -0.41
C GLU A 42 19.83 13.78 -1.50
N LYS A 43 20.87 13.17 -2.07
CA LYS A 43 21.54 13.63 -3.30
C LYS A 43 21.11 12.85 -4.54
N ASP A 44 20.50 11.68 -4.39
CA ASP A 44 19.97 10.90 -5.51
C ASP A 44 18.73 11.60 -6.10
N SER A 45 18.82 12.00 -7.36
CA SER A 45 17.73 12.67 -8.09
C SER A 45 16.47 11.80 -8.21
N ARG A 46 16.63 10.47 -8.24
CA ARG A 46 15.52 9.50 -8.31
C ARG A 46 14.78 9.43 -6.98
N PHE A 47 15.51 9.46 -5.86
CA PHE A 47 14.92 9.49 -4.52
C PHE A 47 14.11 10.76 -4.31
N LYS A 48 14.65 11.93 -4.67
CA LYS A 48 13.92 13.21 -4.62
C LYS A 48 12.62 13.16 -5.42
N LYS A 49 12.71 12.69 -6.67
CA LYS A 49 11.53 12.55 -7.54
C LYS A 49 10.48 11.60 -6.94
N THR A 50 10.91 10.49 -6.36
CA THR A 50 9.99 9.53 -5.69
C THR A 50 9.32 10.15 -4.49
N LYS A 51 10.09 10.87 -3.65
CA LYS A 51 9.60 11.58 -2.47
C LYS A 51 8.55 12.63 -2.85
N GLU A 52 8.79 13.37 -3.93
CA GLU A 52 7.82 14.31 -4.51
C GLU A 52 6.56 13.59 -5.00
N GLN A 53 6.70 12.50 -5.77
CA GLN A 53 5.55 11.72 -6.24
C GLN A 53 4.72 11.11 -5.10
N VAL A 54 5.36 10.63 -4.02
CA VAL A 54 4.65 10.14 -2.83
C VAL A 54 3.92 11.27 -2.12
N LYS A 55 4.56 12.45 -1.99
CA LYS A 55 3.92 13.63 -1.41
C LYS A 55 2.68 14.03 -2.23
N ASP A 56 2.80 14.08 -3.54
CA ASP A 56 1.70 14.38 -4.46
C ASP A 56 0.55 13.38 -4.31
N LEU A 57 0.84 12.09 -4.14
CA LEU A 57 -0.18 11.06 -3.92
C LEU A 57 -0.85 11.19 -2.55
N ILE A 58 -0.14 11.61 -1.51
CA ILE A 58 -0.72 11.87 -0.20
C ILE A 58 -1.64 13.10 -0.24
N GLU A 59 -1.22 14.16 -0.93
CA GLU A 59 -1.99 15.40 -1.07
C GLU A 59 -3.18 15.22 -2.04
N SER A 60 -3.04 14.33 -3.02
CA SER A 60 -4.04 14.02 -4.05
C SER A 60 -4.18 12.51 -4.24
N PRO A 61 -4.79 11.77 -3.30
CA PRO A 61 -4.96 10.31 -3.38
C PRO A 61 -5.82 9.88 -4.58
N GLY A 62 -6.56 10.82 -5.18
CA GLY A 62 -7.29 10.64 -6.42
C GLY A 62 -6.44 10.53 -7.68
N LYS A 63 -5.11 10.71 -7.61
CA LYS A 63 -4.21 10.46 -8.74
C LYS A 63 -3.82 8.98 -8.77
N GLN A 64 -3.77 8.40 -9.97
CA GLN A 64 -3.23 7.06 -10.15
C GLN A 64 -1.71 7.09 -9.88
N SER A 65 -1.25 6.24 -8.96
CA SER A 65 0.17 6.08 -8.70
C SER A 65 0.85 5.47 -9.93
N GLN A 66 1.94 6.11 -10.38
CA GLN A 66 2.87 5.56 -11.36
C GLN A 66 4.13 4.99 -10.68
N LEU A 67 4.12 4.90 -9.34
CA LEU A 67 5.24 4.38 -8.59
C LEU A 67 5.23 2.86 -8.64
N THR A 68 6.35 2.30 -9.08
CA THR A 68 6.68 0.90 -8.82
C THR A 68 6.96 0.72 -7.33
N TYR A 69 6.42 -0.33 -6.72
CA TYR A 69 6.63 -0.63 -5.31
C TYR A 69 6.98 -2.09 -5.11
N SER A 70 7.60 -2.40 -3.97
CA SER A 70 7.79 -3.77 -3.50
C SER A 70 7.70 -3.78 -1.97
N GLN A 71 6.98 -4.73 -1.40
CA GLN A 71 6.91 -4.86 0.05
C GLN A 71 7.03 -6.32 0.49
N THR A 72 7.62 -6.50 1.66
CA THR A 72 7.82 -7.83 2.27
C THR A 72 6.48 -8.39 2.74
N GLY A 73 6.19 -9.61 2.30
CA GLY A 73 5.01 -10.38 2.66
C GLY A 73 5.04 -11.76 2.06
N THR A 74 4.06 -12.59 2.42
CA THR A 74 3.87 -13.91 1.80
C THR A 74 3.46 -13.75 0.34
N GLU A 75 3.65 -14.78 -0.49
CA GLU A 75 3.19 -14.76 -1.89
C GLU A 75 1.68 -14.50 -2.00
N PHE A 76 0.89 -15.01 -1.05
CA PHE A 76 -0.53 -14.70 -0.96
C PHE A 76 -0.80 -13.21 -0.70
N GLN A 77 -0.06 -12.60 0.23
CA GLN A 77 -0.19 -11.17 0.53
C GLN A 77 0.16 -10.31 -0.69
N LYS A 78 1.27 -10.62 -1.36
CA LYS A 78 1.70 -9.93 -2.59
C LYS A 78 0.63 -10.03 -3.68
N LYS A 79 0.11 -11.23 -3.94
CA LYS A 79 -0.97 -11.45 -4.93
C LYS A 79 -2.20 -10.59 -4.62
N VAL A 80 -2.60 -10.48 -3.35
CA VAL A 80 -3.71 -9.62 -2.93
C VAL A 80 -3.38 -8.14 -3.15
N TRP A 81 -2.20 -7.68 -2.74
CA TRP A 81 -1.79 -6.28 -2.91
C TRP A 81 -1.73 -5.84 -4.38
N ASP A 82 -1.17 -6.68 -5.25
CA ASP A 82 -1.09 -6.40 -6.68
C ASP A 82 -2.48 -6.37 -7.33
N TYR A 83 -3.37 -7.27 -6.91
CA TYR A 83 -4.76 -7.24 -7.35
C TYR A 83 -5.48 -5.96 -6.93
N LEU A 84 -5.25 -5.48 -5.70
CA LEU A 84 -5.80 -4.20 -5.21
C LEU A 84 -5.37 -3.01 -6.09
N VAL A 85 -4.09 -2.96 -6.45
CA VAL A 85 -3.51 -1.89 -7.28
C VAL A 85 -4.05 -1.93 -8.69
N TYR A 86 -4.16 -3.11 -9.28
CA TYR A 86 -4.66 -3.29 -10.64
C TYR A 86 -6.18 -3.05 -10.75
N SER A 87 -6.95 -3.53 -9.77
CA SER A 87 -8.41 -3.65 -9.88
C SER A 87 -9.18 -2.45 -9.31
N THR A 88 -8.52 -1.53 -8.61
CA THR A 88 -9.19 -0.36 -8.02
C THR A 88 -8.70 0.95 -8.61
N LYS A 89 -9.64 1.85 -8.91
CA LYS A 89 -9.38 3.24 -9.30
C LYS A 89 -9.86 4.20 -8.21
N PRO A 90 -9.32 5.43 -8.15
CA PRO A 90 -9.90 6.50 -7.35
C PRO A 90 -11.42 6.57 -7.48
N GLY A 91 -12.12 6.67 -6.35
CA GLY A 91 -13.59 6.76 -6.29
C GLY A 91 -14.32 5.43 -6.45
N SER A 92 -13.60 4.33 -6.70
CA SER A 92 -14.16 2.98 -6.74
C SER A 92 -13.75 2.16 -5.52
N VAL A 93 -14.60 1.21 -5.14
CA VAL A 93 -14.37 0.31 -4.00
C VAL A 93 -14.61 -1.14 -4.41
N LEU A 94 -13.94 -2.06 -3.72
CA LEU A 94 -14.18 -3.50 -3.83
C LEU A 94 -14.52 -4.08 -2.45
N SER A 95 -15.32 -5.13 -2.43
CA SER A 95 -15.52 -5.95 -1.24
C SER A 95 -14.48 -7.06 -1.14
N TYR A 96 -14.31 -7.62 0.06
CA TYR A 96 -13.48 -8.81 0.25
C TYR A 96 -13.93 -10.01 -0.60
N SER A 97 -15.23 -10.13 -0.88
CA SER A 97 -15.77 -11.14 -1.80
C SER A 97 -15.42 -10.87 -3.25
N ASP A 98 -15.41 -9.61 -3.69
CA ASP A 98 -15.02 -9.26 -5.07
C ASP A 98 -13.54 -9.60 -5.32
N ILE A 99 -12.69 -9.38 -4.30
CA ILE A 99 -11.28 -9.80 -4.35
C ILE A 99 -11.16 -11.32 -4.41
N ALA A 100 -11.96 -12.05 -3.63
CA ALA A 100 -11.94 -13.52 -3.67
C ALA A 100 -12.32 -14.03 -5.07
N ASP A 101 -13.41 -13.51 -5.63
CA ASP A 101 -13.89 -13.90 -6.96
C ASP A 101 -12.85 -13.54 -8.04
N GLY A 102 -12.25 -12.34 -7.99
CA GLY A 102 -11.25 -11.91 -8.97
C GLY A 102 -9.89 -12.59 -8.85
N LEU A 103 -9.58 -13.20 -7.70
CA LEU A 103 -8.39 -14.02 -7.50
C LEU A 103 -8.64 -15.53 -7.70
N GLU A 104 -9.86 -15.90 -8.11
CA GLU A 104 -10.32 -17.28 -8.26
C GLU A 104 -10.19 -18.10 -6.97
N LEU A 105 -10.45 -17.44 -5.83
CA LEU A 105 -10.40 -18.03 -4.50
C LEU A 105 -11.81 -18.37 -4.01
N PRO A 106 -11.98 -19.41 -3.17
CA PRO A 106 -13.24 -19.66 -2.50
C PRO A 106 -13.70 -18.44 -1.70
N ARG A 107 -15.00 -18.13 -1.71
CA ARG A 107 -15.56 -16.99 -0.93
C ARG A 107 -15.28 -17.07 0.57
N THR A 108 -15.06 -18.27 1.10
CA THR A 108 -14.61 -18.52 2.48
C THR A 108 -13.24 -17.90 2.80
N SER A 109 -12.45 -17.55 1.78
CA SER A 109 -11.14 -16.89 1.89
C SER A 109 -11.22 -15.43 2.32
N SER A 110 -12.42 -14.85 2.47
CA SER A 110 -12.62 -13.44 2.85
C SER A 110 -11.83 -13.02 4.09
N ARG A 111 -11.70 -13.90 5.10
CA ARG A 111 -10.89 -13.63 6.30
C ARG A 111 -9.40 -13.57 5.99
N ALA A 112 -8.88 -14.51 5.21
CA ALA A 112 -7.48 -14.53 4.80
C ALA A 112 -7.13 -13.29 3.96
N ILE A 113 -8.01 -12.90 3.04
CA ILE A 113 -7.89 -11.65 2.27
C ILE A 113 -7.89 -10.45 3.21
N GLY A 114 -8.80 -10.39 4.20
CA GLY A 114 -8.82 -9.35 5.23
C GLY A 114 -7.48 -9.20 5.95
N THR A 115 -6.88 -10.31 6.36
CA THR A 115 -5.54 -10.33 6.98
C THR A 115 -4.46 -9.82 6.02
N ALA A 116 -4.49 -10.24 4.75
CA ALA A 116 -3.54 -9.76 3.75
C ALA A 116 -3.68 -8.25 3.46
N VAL A 117 -4.90 -7.76 3.31
CA VAL A 117 -5.20 -6.33 3.13
C VAL A 117 -4.72 -5.52 4.35
N GLY A 118 -4.94 -6.03 5.56
CA GLY A 118 -4.48 -5.39 6.81
C GLY A 118 -2.97 -5.41 7.00
N ALA A 119 -2.28 -6.40 6.42
CA ALA A 119 -0.83 -6.50 6.44
C ALA A 119 -0.13 -5.48 5.53
N ASN A 120 -0.86 -4.77 4.66
CA ASN A 120 -0.30 -3.72 3.81
C ASN A 120 0.42 -2.66 4.65
N LYS A 121 1.66 -2.33 4.25
CA LYS A 121 2.49 -1.30 4.88
C LYS A 121 2.58 -0.02 4.04
N LEU A 122 2.16 -0.08 2.78
CA LEU A 122 2.23 1.02 1.82
C LEU A 122 0.85 1.66 1.62
N ALA A 123 0.42 2.50 2.55
CA ALA A 123 -0.82 3.26 2.42
C ALA A 123 -0.83 4.08 1.12
N ILE A 124 -2.00 4.25 0.50
CA ILE A 124 -2.26 5.03 -0.72
C ILE A 124 -1.64 4.41 -1.98
N ILE A 125 -0.37 3.98 -1.94
CA ILE A 125 0.29 3.26 -3.04
C ILE A 125 -0.41 1.93 -3.28
N VAL A 126 -0.57 1.10 -2.24
CA VAL A 126 -1.45 -0.06 -2.26
C VAL A 126 -2.79 0.37 -1.64
N PRO A 127 -3.86 0.48 -2.45
CA PRO A 127 -5.07 1.21 -2.08
C PRO A 127 -6.02 0.40 -1.19
N CYS A 128 -5.53 -0.11 -0.06
CA CYS A 128 -6.33 -0.91 0.87
C CYS A 128 -7.49 -0.14 1.53
N HIS A 129 -7.47 1.20 1.49
CA HIS A 129 -8.58 2.05 1.93
C HIS A 129 -9.82 1.92 1.03
N ARG A 130 -9.66 1.45 -0.21
CA ARG A 130 -10.77 1.19 -1.15
C ARG A 130 -11.47 -0.16 -0.90
N ILE A 131 -11.01 -0.94 0.06
CA ILE A 131 -11.60 -2.25 0.37
C ILE A 131 -12.60 -2.13 1.50
N LEU A 132 -13.86 -2.45 1.20
CA LEU A 132 -14.99 -2.34 2.13
C LEU A 132 -15.58 -3.71 2.44
N ARG A 133 -16.49 -3.73 3.42
CA ARG A 133 -17.34 -4.89 3.65
C ARG A 133 -18.43 -4.93 2.56
N ARG A 134 -19.00 -6.11 2.32
CA ARG A 134 -20.02 -6.31 1.26
C ARG A 134 -21.30 -5.47 1.45
N ASP A 135 -21.61 -5.10 2.69
CA ASP A 135 -22.72 -4.22 3.05
C ASP A 135 -22.41 -2.72 2.80
N GLY A 136 -21.21 -2.38 2.33
CA GLY A 136 -20.74 -1.02 2.12
C GLY A 136 -20.16 -0.37 3.37
N ASN A 137 -20.18 -1.05 4.53
CA ASN A 137 -19.59 -0.54 5.75
C ASN A 137 -18.06 -0.59 5.68
N LEU A 138 -17.42 0.31 6.45
CA LEU A 138 -15.97 0.31 6.56
C LEU A 138 -15.50 -0.91 7.36
N GLY A 139 -14.61 -1.70 6.75
CA GLY A 139 -13.74 -2.61 7.47
C GLY A 139 -12.58 -1.87 8.13
N GLY A 140 -11.86 -2.57 9.02
CA GLY A 140 -10.66 -2.07 9.68
C GLY A 140 -9.66 -1.44 8.73
N TYR A 141 -8.90 -0.48 9.26
CA TYR A 141 -7.82 0.19 8.53
C TYR A 141 -6.64 0.37 9.47
N ARG A 142 -5.44 -0.02 9.02
CA ARG A 142 -4.21 0.01 9.83
C ARG A 142 -3.93 1.40 10.42
N TRP A 143 -4.27 2.45 9.68
CA TRP A 143 -4.05 3.84 10.08
C TRP A 143 -5.32 4.54 10.62
N GLY A 144 -6.35 3.78 11.00
CA GLY A 144 -7.57 4.31 11.60
C GLY A 144 -8.70 4.61 10.61
N ILE A 145 -9.94 4.39 11.04
CA ILE A 145 -11.14 4.52 10.19
C ILE A 145 -11.36 5.96 9.73
N ASP A 146 -11.04 6.96 10.54
CA ASP A 146 -11.22 8.37 10.18
C ASP A 146 -10.34 8.77 9.00
N LEU A 147 -9.09 8.28 8.96
CA LEU A 147 -8.20 8.51 7.82
C LEU A 147 -8.73 7.81 6.57
N LYS A 148 -9.22 6.56 6.69
CA LYS A 148 -9.85 5.83 5.57
C LYS A 148 -11.03 6.62 4.99
N LYS A 149 -11.92 7.15 5.84
CA LYS A 149 -13.04 8.01 5.42
C LYS A 149 -12.56 9.25 4.68
N LYS A 150 -11.56 9.95 5.23
CA LYS A 150 -11.01 11.17 4.64
C LYS A 150 -10.41 10.90 3.26
N ILE A 151 -9.62 9.84 3.10
CA ILE A 151 -9.01 9.48 1.82
C ILE A 151 -10.10 9.13 0.80
N LEU A 152 -11.09 8.30 1.17
CA LEU A 152 -12.21 7.97 0.29
C LEU A 152 -12.99 9.21 -0.17
N ALA A 153 -13.25 10.15 0.74
CA ALA A 153 -13.92 11.41 0.41
C ALA A 153 -13.10 12.27 -0.56
N LEU A 154 -11.77 12.35 -0.37
CA LEU A 154 -10.86 13.04 -1.31
C LEU A 154 -10.83 12.38 -2.69
N GLU A 155 -11.07 11.06 -2.76
CA GLU A 155 -11.22 10.32 -4.01
C GLU A 155 -12.64 10.41 -4.61
N GLY A 156 -13.58 11.13 -3.99
CA GLY A 156 -14.95 11.29 -4.44
C GLY A 156 -15.92 10.17 -4.02
N TYR A 157 -15.49 9.26 -3.12
CA TYR A 157 -16.36 8.23 -2.57
C TYR A 157 -16.97 8.66 -1.24
N SER A 158 -18.30 8.75 -1.19
CA SER A 158 -19.05 9.03 0.04
C SER A 158 -19.40 7.73 0.75
N VAL A 159 -18.84 7.53 1.94
CA VAL A 159 -19.19 6.41 2.83
C VAL A 159 -20.61 6.62 3.34
N LYS A 160 -21.42 5.56 3.32
CA LYS A 160 -22.79 5.56 3.87
C LYS A 160 -22.81 5.70 5.39
#